data_AF-A0A6A4T731-F1
#
_entry.id   AF-A0A6A4T731-F1
#
_cell.length_a   1.000
_cell.length_b   1.000
_cell.length_c   1.000
_cell.angle_alpha   90.00
_cell.angle_beta   90.00
_cell.angle_gamma   90.00
#
_symmetry.space_group_name_H-M   'P 1'
#
loop_
_entity.id
_entity.type
_entity.pdbx_description
1 polymer ?
#
loop_
_entity_poly.entity_id
_entity_poly.type
_entity_poly.pdbx_seq_one_letter_code
_entity_poly.pdbx_strand_id
1 'polypeptide(L)'
;MKAADGEECSDVRGAAAAEEPGVSRHRQTPMKPTWTLLEEAAQMKTEGNAFYRERNIRSAIGRYHRALLILRGLDSDVMASVKDFGPETPALMPEQEALLRNTQVDCYNNLAGG
;
A
#
# COMPACT_ATOMS: atom_id res chain seq x y z
N MET A 1 22.49 46.61 6.65
CA MET A 1 23.54 46.24 7.63
C MET A 1 23.12 46.82 8.98
N LYS A 2 23.18 46.20 10.16
CA LYS A 2 23.60 44.87 10.63
C LYS A 2 23.30 44.83 12.15
N ALA A 3 22.73 43.72 12.63
CA ALA A 3 22.86 43.07 13.96
C ALA A 3 22.59 43.91 15.24
N ALA A 4 22.31 43.37 16.42
CA ALA A 4 22.48 42.03 16.96
C ALA A 4 21.55 41.86 18.17
N ASP A 5 20.91 40.70 18.28
CA ASP A 5 20.32 40.18 19.51
C ASP A 5 21.42 39.41 20.28
N GLY A 6 21.67 39.80 21.53
CA GLY A 6 22.33 38.99 22.57
C GLY A 6 21.29 38.78 23.68
N GLU A 7 21.05 37.58 24.19
CA GLU A 7 21.76 36.81 25.24
C GLU A 7 20.80 35.59 25.45
N GLU A 8 21.16 34.36 25.78
CA GLU A 8 21.93 33.87 26.91
C GLU A 8 22.11 32.35 26.69
N CYS A 9 23.29 31.87 27.03
CA CYS A 9 23.69 30.47 27.04
C CYS A 9 23.09 29.75 28.26
N SER A 10 22.51 28.57 28.06
CA SER A 10 22.40 27.59 29.13
C SER A 10 22.55 26.18 28.57
N ASP A 11 23.76 25.67 28.73
CA ASP A 11 24.12 24.27 28.57
C ASP A 11 23.35 23.40 29.57
N VAL A 12 22.72 22.33 29.09
CA VAL A 12 22.55 21.14 29.91
C VAL A 12 22.62 19.87 29.05
N ARG A 13 23.80 19.27 29.15
CA ARG A 13 24.00 17.84 29.46
C ARG A 13 23.77 16.87 28.30
N GLY A 14 24.90 16.36 27.81
CA GLY A 14 24.96 15.30 26.82
C GLY A 14 24.24 14.01 27.22
N ALA A 15 23.71 13.35 26.21
CA ALA A 15 23.47 11.90 26.20
C ALA A 15 24.32 11.33 25.07
N ALA A 16 25.18 10.39 25.44
CA ALA A 16 26.16 9.76 24.59
C ALA A 16 25.51 9.08 23.38
N ALA A 17 26.24 9.15 22.26
CA ALA A 17 26.04 8.31 21.11
C ALA A 17 26.05 6.83 21.53
N ALA A 18 24.93 6.16 21.30
CA ALA A 18 24.90 4.74 20.99
C ALA A 18 24.36 4.63 19.57
N GLU A 19 25.28 4.64 18.61
CA GLU A 19 25.08 4.01 17.31
C GLU A 19 24.69 2.55 17.58
N GLU A 20 23.45 2.18 17.28
CA GLU A 20 23.08 0.79 17.08
C GLU A 20 22.88 0.56 15.58
N PRO A 21 23.58 -0.42 15.00
CA PRO A 21 23.71 -0.59 13.57
C PRO A 21 22.40 -1.07 12.95
N GLY A 22 22.25 -0.75 11.67
CA GLY A 22 21.07 -1.08 10.88
C GLY A 22 20.60 -2.53 11.04
N VAL A 23 19.35 -2.66 11.45
CA VAL A 23 18.52 -3.78 11.02
C VAL A 23 17.35 -3.13 10.31
N SER A 24 17.33 -3.31 8.99
CA SER A 24 16.14 -3.22 8.17
C SER A 24 14.96 -3.77 8.97
N ARG A 25 14.12 -2.88 9.52
CA ARG A 25 12.75 -3.24 9.87
C ARG A 25 12.05 -3.46 8.53
N HIS A 26 12.33 -4.59 7.90
CA HIS A 26 11.29 -5.37 7.27
C HIS A 26 10.22 -5.53 8.35
N ARG A 27 9.30 -4.58 8.36
CA ARG A 27 8.04 -4.66 9.07
C ARG A 27 7.36 -5.85 8.42
N GLN A 28 7.64 -7.04 8.95
CA GLN A 28 6.89 -8.25 8.67
C GLN A 28 5.51 -7.95 9.24
N THR A 29 4.71 -7.24 8.45
CA THR A 29 3.28 -7.11 8.70
C THR A 29 2.77 -8.54 8.70
N PRO A 30 2.08 -8.99 9.76
CA PRO A 30 1.49 -10.32 9.78
C PRO A 30 0.71 -10.50 8.47
N MET A 31 1.07 -11.53 7.70
CA MET A 31 0.52 -11.77 6.38
C MET A 31 -0.98 -11.97 6.53
N LYS A 32 -1.76 -10.96 6.11
CA LYS A 32 -3.21 -11.07 6.04
C LYS A 32 -3.55 -12.27 5.14
N PRO A 33 -4.58 -13.06 5.47
CA PRO A 33 -5.04 -14.13 4.60
C PRO A 33 -5.33 -13.60 3.19
N THR A 34 -4.99 -14.35 2.16
CA THR A 34 -5.20 -13.97 0.76
C THR A 34 -6.66 -13.61 0.48
N TRP A 35 -7.59 -14.36 1.06
CA TRP A 35 -9.03 -14.07 0.99
C TRP A 35 -9.39 -12.69 1.54
N THR A 36 -8.86 -12.33 2.71
CA THR A 36 -9.08 -11.01 3.32
C THR A 36 -8.57 -9.89 2.43
N LEU A 37 -7.45 -10.10 1.73
CA LEU A 37 -6.91 -9.13 0.78
C LEU A 37 -7.80 -9.00 -0.48
N LEU A 38 -8.37 -10.10 -0.97
CA LEU A 38 -9.33 -10.08 -2.08
C LEU A 38 -10.61 -9.32 -1.69
N GLU A 39 -11.14 -9.58 -0.50
CA GLU A 39 -12.29 -8.86 0.04
C GLU A 39 -11.99 -7.37 0.23
N GLU A 40 -10.80 -7.02 0.75
CA GLU A 40 -10.36 -5.64 0.90
C GLU A 40 -10.29 -4.93 -0.47
N ALA A 41 -9.76 -5.59 -1.49
CA ALA A 41 -9.71 -5.03 -2.84
C ALA A 41 -11.12 -4.84 -3.45
N ALA A 42 -12.01 -5.81 -3.28
CA ALA A 42 -13.40 -5.71 -3.73
C ALA A 42 -14.18 -4.59 -3.01
N GLN A 43 -13.89 -4.38 -1.72
CA GLN A 43 -14.46 -3.28 -0.95
C GLN A 43 -13.95 -1.93 -1.46
N MET A 44 -12.64 -1.79 -1.69
CA MET A 44 -12.06 -0.57 -2.28
C MET A 44 -12.68 -0.25 -3.65
N LYS A 45 -12.92 -1.26 -4.50
CA LYS A 45 -13.66 -1.08 -5.76
C LYS A 45 -15.07 -0.52 -5.51
N THR A 46 -15.80 -1.10 -4.57
CA THR A 46 -17.18 -0.71 -4.25
C THR A 46 -17.26 0.72 -3.72
N GLU A 47 -16.32 1.12 -2.88
CA GLU A 47 -16.19 2.50 -2.40
C GLU A 47 -15.82 3.47 -3.53
N GLY A 48 -14.96 3.05 -4.46
CA GLY A 48 -14.67 3.79 -5.69
C GLY A 48 -15.95 4.07 -6.48
N ASN A 49 -16.81 3.06 -6.65
CA ASN A 49 -18.11 3.20 -7.33
C ASN A 49 -19.07 4.15 -6.59
N ALA A 50 -19.03 4.18 -5.26
CA ALA A 50 -19.80 5.15 -4.48
C ALA A 50 -19.31 6.58 -4.78
N PHE A 51 -18.01 6.84 -4.69
CA PHE A 51 -17.44 8.15 -5.02
C PHE A 51 -17.66 8.56 -6.48
N TYR A 52 -17.61 7.62 -7.42
CA TYR A 52 -17.89 7.90 -8.83
C TYR A 52 -19.32 8.39 -9.04
N ARG A 53 -20.30 7.72 -8.42
CA ARG A 53 -21.70 8.13 -8.45
C ARG A 53 -21.90 9.52 -7.85
N GLU A 54 -21.19 9.84 -6.77
CA GLU A 54 -21.18 11.16 -6.12
C GLU A 54 -20.40 12.24 -6.88
N ARG A 55 -19.88 11.94 -8.09
CA ARG A 55 -19.02 12.84 -8.89
C ARG A 55 -17.71 13.23 -8.20
N ASN A 56 -17.32 12.54 -7.13
CA ASN A 56 -16.02 12.70 -6.51
C ASN A 56 -14.96 11.85 -7.24
N ILE A 57 -14.62 12.29 -8.45
CA ILE A 57 -13.78 11.52 -9.39
C ILE A 57 -12.38 11.25 -8.81
N ARG A 58 -11.78 12.22 -8.09
CA ARG A 58 -10.45 12.02 -7.48
C ARG A 58 -10.44 10.88 -6.46
N SER A 59 -11.43 10.84 -5.57
CA SER A 59 -11.55 9.78 -4.58
C SER A 59 -11.84 8.43 -5.22
N ALA A 60 -12.68 8.40 -6.26
CA ALA A 60 -12.98 7.18 -7.01
C ALA A 60 -11.72 6.57 -7.62
N ILE A 61 -10.96 7.37 -8.38
CA ILE A 61 -9.67 6.97 -8.98
C ILE A 61 -8.72 6.43 -7.91
N GLY A 62 -8.57 7.16 -6.80
CA GLY A 62 -7.71 6.74 -5.69
C GLY A 62 -8.08 5.38 -5.10
N ARG A 63 -9.39 5.08 -4.96
CA ARG A 63 -9.86 3.79 -4.46
C ARG A 63 -9.65 2.65 -5.46
N TYR A 64 -9.89 2.87 -6.75
CA TYR A 64 -9.62 1.85 -7.78
C TYR A 64 -8.13 1.50 -7.86
N HIS A 65 -7.24 2.50 -7.82
CA HIS A 65 -5.80 2.23 -7.77
C HIS A 65 -5.38 1.47 -6.52
N ARG A 66 -5.92 1.84 -5.35
CA ARG A 66 -5.64 1.11 -4.11
C ARG A 66 -6.09 -0.35 -4.18
N ALA A 67 -7.26 -0.63 -4.77
CA ALA A 67 -7.70 -1.99 -5.04
C ALA A 67 -6.69 -2.75 -5.91
N LEU A 68 -6.25 -2.16 -7.03
CA LEU A 68 -5.28 -2.77 -7.93
C LEU A 68 -3.93 -3.05 -7.26
N LEU A 69 -3.46 -2.16 -6.38
CA LEU A 69 -2.21 -2.37 -5.63
C LEU A 69 -2.30 -3.56 -4.67
N ILE A 70 -3.45 -3.75 -4.01
CA ILE A 70 -3.68 -4.93 -3.16
C ILE A 70 -3.63 -6.20 -4.00
N LEU A 71 -4.35 -6.23 -5.13
CA LEU A 71 -4.39 -7.39 -6.02
C LEU A 71 -3.03 -7.70 -6.64
N ARG A 72 -2.22 -6.69 -6.95
CA ARG A 72 -0.87 -6.86 -7.48
C ARG A 72 0.06 -7.59 -6.51
N GLY A 73 -0.14 -7.44 -5.20
CA GLY A 73 0.61 -8.19 -4.19
C GLY A 73 0.20 -9.66 -4.06
N LEU A 74 -0.92 -10.07 -4.68
CA LEU A 74 -1.42 -11.44 -4.71
C LEU A 74 -1.09 -12.16 -6.02
N ASP A 75 -0.79 -11.39 -7.07
CA ASP A 75 -0.54 -11.91 -8.41
C ASP A 75 0.84 -12.58 -8.49
N SER A 76 0.84 -13.90 -8.68
CA SER A 76 2.05 -14.72 -8.67
C SER A 76 3.00 -14.40 -9.83
N ASP A 77 2.50 -13.99 -11.00
CA ASP A 77 3.33 -13.61 -12.14
C ASP A 77 4.10 -12.31 -11.85
N VAL A 78 3.44 -11.38 -11.16
CA VAL A 78 4.07 -10.14 -10.75
C VAL A 78 5.10 -10.40 -9.65
N MET A 79 4.73 -11.20 -8.64
CA MET A 79 5.57 -11.52 -7.51
C MET A 79 6.75 -12.43 -7.87
N ALA A 80 6.70 -13.15 -9.01
CA ALA A 80 7.80 -13.97 -9.51
C ALA A 80 9.10 -13.18 -9.70
N SER A 81 9.01 -11.90 -10.06
CA SER A 81 10.18 -11.02 -10.22
C SER A 81 10.86 -10.64 -8.89
N VAL A 82 10.20 -10.87 -7.75
CA VAL A 82 10.73 -10.63 -6.41
C VAL A 82 10.78 -11.91 -5.56
N LYS A 83 10.67 -13.09 -6.19
CA LYS A 83 10.66 -14.40 -5.51
C LYS A 83 11.87 -14.62 -4.60
N ASP A 84 13.01 -14.05 -4.96
CA ASP A 84 14.26 -14.17 -4.19
C ASP A 84 14.29 -13.28 -2.93
N PHE A 85 13.34 -12.36 -2.78
CA PHE A 85 13.32 -11.35 -1.72
C PHE A 85 12.20 -11.57 -0.68
N GLY A 86 11.52 -12.71 -0.68
CA GLY A 86 10.45 -12.98 0.28
C GLY A 86 10.01 -14.44 0.36
N PRO A 87 9.13 -14.76 1.33
CA PRO A 87 8.51 -16.07 1.41
C PRO A 87 7.73 -16.35 0.12
N GLU A 88 7.81 -17.57 -0.39
CA GLU A 88 7.05 -17.98 -1.56
C GLU A 88 5.54 -17.80 -1.27
N THR A 89 4.89 -16.90 -1.99
CA THR A 89 3.43 -16.74 -1.90
C THR A 89 2.78 -17.99 -2.50
N PRO A 90 1.92 -18.71 -1.74
CA PRO A 90 1.25 -19.88 -2.25
C PRO A 90 0.39 -19.50 -3.46
N ALA A 91 0.35 -20.39 -4.45
CA ALA A 91 -0.50 -20.22 -5.62
C ALA A 91 -1.96 -20.04 -5.18
N LEU A 92 -2.65 -19.07 -5.81
CA LEU A 92 -4.06 -18.81 -5.53
C LEU A 92 -4.92 -20.01 -5.97
N MET A 93 -5.97 -20.27 -5.22
CA MET A 93 -7.02 -21.21 -5.64
C MET A 93 -7.74 -20.65 -6.89
N PRO A 94 -8.30 -21.51 -7.76
CA PRO A 94 -8.96 -21.04 -8.99
C PRO A 94 -10.06 -19.99 -8.76
N GLU A 95 -10.83 -20.15 -7.67
CA GLU A 95 -11.87 -19.19 -7.29
C GLU A 95 -11.30 -17.84 -6.83
N GLN A 96 -10.18 -17.85 -6.11
CA GLN A 96 -9.46 -16.65 -5.68
C GLN A 96 -8.86 -15.90 -6.87
N GLU A 97 -8.29 -16.66 -7.81
CA GLU A 97 -7.74 -16.11 -9.05
C GLU A 97 -8.85 -15.49 -9.92
N ALA A 98 -10.00 -16.15 -10.04
CA ALA A 98 -11.16 -15.59 -10.74
C ALA A 98 -11.64 -14.28 -10.11
N LEU A 99 -11.76 -14.23 -8.76
CA LEU A 99 -12.13 -13.01 -8.05
C LEU A 99 -11.12 -11.89 -8.24
N LEU A 100 -9.82 -12.21 -8.19
CA LEU A 100 -8.72 -11.28 -8.46
C LEU A 100 -8.85 -10.68 -9.86
N ARG A 101 -8.94 -11.53 -10.89
CA ARG A 101 -9.01 -11.12 -12.30
C ARG A 101 -10.26 -10.29 -12.59
N ASN A 102 -11.42 -10.73 -12.09
CA ASN A 102 -12.67 -9.99 -12.26
C ASN A 102 -12.59 -8.60 -11.61
N THR A 103 -12.05 -8.51 -10.39
CA THR A 103 -11.90 -7.22 -9.69
C THR A 103 -10.91 -6.30 -10.41
N GLN A 104 -9.83 -6.84 -10.98
CA GLN A 104 -8.89 -6.07 -11.80
C GLN A 104 -9.58 -5.49 -13.04
N VAL A 105 -10.31 -6.33 -13.79
CA VAL A 105 -11.04 -5.91 -15.00
C VAL A 105 -12.04 -4.81 -14.67
N ASP A 106 -12.84 -4.98 -13.61
CA ASP A 106 -13.79 -3.96 -13.17
C ASP A 106 -13.10 -2.63 -12.85
N CYS A 107 -11.98 -2.66 -12.11
CA CYS A 107 -11.23 -1.46 -11.75
C CYS A 107 -10.67 -0.74 -12.99
N TYR A 108 -10.11 -1.48 -13.96
CA TYR A 108 -9.61 -0.88 -15.20
C TYR A 108 -10.74 -0.28 -16.04
N ASN A 109 -11.88 -0.96 -16.16
CA ASN A 109 -13.05 -0.45 -16.87
C ASN A 109 -13.56 0.85 -16.24
N ASN A 110 -13.65 0.89 -14.90
CA ASN A 110 -14.09 2.09 -14.19
C ASN A 110 -13.08 3.25 -14.31
N LEU A 111 -11.78 2.97 -14.35
CA LEU A 111 -10.72 3.98 -14.55
C LEU A 111 -10.70 4.55 -15.97
N ALA A 112 -11.07 3.74 -16.97
CA ALA A 112 -11.16 4.18 -18.36
C ALA A 112 -12.36 5.12 -18.62
N GLY A 113 -13.22 5.36 -17.61
CA GLY A 113 -14.37 6.26 -17.72
C GLY A 113 -15.58 5.59 -18.36
N GLY A 114 -15.87 4.33 -18.00
CA GLY A 114 -17.01 3.55 -18.48
C GLY A 114 -18.36 4.25 -18.43
#